data_AF-A0A1C6HUW1-F1
#
_entry.id   AF-A0A1C6HUW1-F1
#
_cell.length_a   1.000
_cell.length_b   1.000
_cell.length_c   1.000
_cell.angle_alpha   90.00
_cell.angle_beta   90.00
_cell.angle_gamma   90.00
#
_symmetry.space_group_name_H-M   'P 1'
#
loop_
_entity.id
_entity.type
_entity.pdbx_description
1 polymer ?
#
loop_
_entity_poly.entity_id
_entity_poly.type
_entity_poly.pdbx_seq_one_letter_code
_entity_poly.pdbx_strand_id
1 'polypeptide(L)'
;MIKNISDFNKFDNVIITNDNIEKIRKKLDIKEYIPFTGIFNECVFVFKEGYSNHYIYYSQVSKKISHLESYSYEKGKLIFECSFDLDFNINGSFLSDRIVNIKKGLRFIKISKDQLQSYINYISCRYAGVIGYFYLIEKNRKNISLDTTIIPIQNNNHNIQEQSEQKIQYYKNVIKFEDIDITIKTANPTLLDIFKKKYNKHTESWGVRGHYRTLKSGKKVFVKAYTKGNKINYKSKDYKLS
;
A
#
# COMPACT_ATOMS: atom_id res chain seq x y z
N MET A 1 -16.35 -14.02 -12.69
CA MET A 1 -15.98 -13.63 -14.06
C MET A 1 -14.48 -13.37 -14.01
N ILE A 2 -13.66 -14.22 -14.61
CA ILE A 2 -12.19 -14.09 -14.56
C ILE A 2 -11.83 -12.83 -15.34
N LYS A 3 -11.28 -11.79 -14.69
CA LYS A 3 -10.77 -10.63 -15.42
C LYS A 3 -9.52 -11.10 -16.15
N ASN A 4 -9.47 -10.89 -17.46
CA ASN A 4 -8.26 -11.18 -18.23
C ASN A 4 -7.24 -10.07 -17.96
N ILE A 5 -6.55 -10.16 -16.83
CA ILE A 5 -5.60 -9.14 -16.39
C ILE A 5 -4.30 -9.32 -17.18
N SER A 6 -4.10 -8.46 -18.18
CA SER A 6 -2.91 -8.47 -19.02
C SER A 6 -1.81 -7.54 -18.54
N ASP A 7 -2.11 -6.61 -17.61
CA ASP A 7 -1.15 -5.60 -17.13
C ASP A 7 -1.38 -5.24 -15.66
N PHE A 8 -0.52 -5.75 -14.78
CA PHE A 8 -0.57 -5.44 -13.34
C PHE A 8 -0.04 -4.04 -12.99
N ASN A 9 0.60 -3.34 -13.93
CA ASN A 9 1.08 -1.98 -13.66
C ASN A 9 -0.07 -0.98 -13.55
N LYS A 10 -1.27 -1.33 -14.03
CA LYS A 10 -2.48 -0.51 -13.94
C LYS A 10 -3.13 -0.51 -12.55
N PHE A 11 -2.68 -1.40 -11.66
CA PHE A 11 -3.23 -1.55 -10.32
C PHE A 11 -2.29 -0.99 -9.26
N ASP A 12 -2.85 -0.70 -8.09
CA ASP A 12 -2.06 -0.46 -6.89
C ASP A 12 -1.30 -1.74 -6.53
N ASN A 13 0.01 -1.62 -6.32
CA ASN A 13 0.89 -2.76 -6.06
C ASN A 13 1.36 -2.75 -4.61
N VAL A 14 0.97 -3.77 -3.84
CA VAL A 14 1.47 -4.03 -2.49
C VAL A 14 2.62 -5.03 -2.60
N ILE A 15 3.84 -4.58 -2.33
CA ILE A 15 5.04 -5.41 -2.47
C ILE A 15 5.32 -6.08 -1.13
N ILE A 16 5.30 -7.41 -1.14
CA ILE A 16 5.60 -8.25 0.03
C ILE A 16 6.85 -9.07 -0.28
N THR A 17 7.88 -8.94 0.55
CA THR A 17 9.11 -9.74 0.47
C THR A 17 9.03 -10.97 1.37
N ASN A 18 9.95 -11.93 1.18
CA ASN A 18 10.06 -13.08 2.08
C ASN A 18 10.34 -12.69 3.53
N ASP A 19 11.20 -11.70 3.75
CA ASP A 19 11.45 -11.14 5.08
C ASP A 19 10.16 -10.58 5.71
N ASN A 20 9.33 -9.87 4.91
CA ASN A 20 8.03 -9.44 5.40
C ASN A 20 7.14 -10.62 5.79
N ILE A 21 7.07 -11.69 4.98
CA ILE A 21 6.27 -12.88 5.30
C ILE A 21 6.73 -13.50 6.62
N GLU A 22 8.04 -13.68 6.81
CA GLU A 22 8.58 -14.27 8.03
C GLU A 22 8.27 -13.44 9.27
N LYS A 23 8.47 -12.12 9.19
CA LYS A 23 8.14 -11.21 10.29
C LYS A 23 6.65 -11.16 10.58
N ILE A 24 5.82 -11.10 9.54
CA ILE A 24 4.36 -11.19 9.66
C ILE A 24 3.98 -12.47 10.40
N ARG A 25 4.55 -13.62 10.02
CA ARG A 25 4.29 -14.90 10.69
C ARG A 25 4.68 -14.93 12.16
N LYS A 26 5.85 -14.39 12.51
CA LYS A 26 6.31 -14.32 13.90
C LYS A 26 5.38 -13.49 14.78
N LYS A 27 4.68 -12.50 14.20
CA LYS A 27 3.78 -11.58 14.91
C LYS A 27 2.31 -11.98 14.84
N LEU A 28 1.95 -12.92 13.97
CA LEU A 28 0.61 -13.46 13.89
C LEU A 28 0.41 -14.47 15.00
N ASP A 29 -0.39 -14.13 16.01
CA ASP A 29 -0.97 -15.13 16.89
C ASP A 29 -2.09 -15.85 16.12
N ILE A 30 -1.88 -17.15 15.86
CA ILE A 30 -2.81 -18.01 15.12
C ILE A 30 -4.17 -18.06 15.81
N LYS A 31 -4.22 -17.81 17.13
CA LYS A 31 -5.42 -17.87 17.96
C LYS A 31 -6.20 -16.56 18.05
N GLU A 32 -5.78 -15.49 17.38
CA GLU A 32 -6.51 -14.24 17.43
C GLU A 32 -7.64 -14.16 16.40
N TYR A 33 -8.74 -13.52 16.80
CA TYR A 33 -9.83 -13.17 15.91
C TYR A 33 -9.43 -11.98 15.03
N ILE A 34 -9.64 -12.11 13.72
CA ILE A 34 -9.23 -11.11 12.74
C ILE A 34 -10.48 -10.56 12.05
N PRO A 35 -11.07 -9.45 12.52
CA PRO A 35 -11.93 -8.63 11.69
C PRO A 35 -11.03 -7.78 10.79
N PHE A 36 -11.28 -7.75 9.48
CA PHE A 36 -10.49 -6.90 8.59
C PHE A 36 -11.37 -6.20 7.56
N THR A 37 -11.06 -4.92 7.38
CA THR A 37 -11.56 -4.08 6.31
C THR A 37 -10.47 -3.96 5.24
N GLY A 38 -10.78 -4.40 4.01
CA GLY A 38 -9.92 -4.16 2.86
C GLY A 38 -9.70 -2.66 2.66
N ILE A 39 -8.45 -2.27 2.46
CA ILE A 39 -8.06 -0.86 2.22
C ILE A 39 -8.23 -0.51 0.75
N PHE A 40 -8.05 -1.50 -0.11
CA PHE A 40 -8.18 -1.41 -1.54
C PHE A 40 -9.48 -2.07 -1.95
N ASN A 41 -10.16 -1.50 -2.95
CA ASN A 41 -11.21 -2.24 -3.65
C ASN A 41 -10.60 -3.27 -4.60
N GLU A 42 -9.52 -2.91 -5.28
CA GLU A 42 -8.74 -3.82 -6.13
C GLU A 42 -7.26 -3.47 -5.97
N CYS A 43 -6.40 -4.48 -5.85
CA CYS A 43 -4.95 -4.29 -5.84
C CYS A 43 -4.22 -5.57 -6.26
N VAL A 44 -2.92 -5.47 -6.50
CA VAL A 44 -2.04 -6.60 -6.78
C VAL A 44 -1.00 -6.71 -5.67
N PHE A 45 -0.97 -7.86 -5.00
CA PHE A 45 0.13 -8.22 -4.12
C PHE A 45 1.25 -8.84 -4.95
N VAL A 46 2.43 -8.23 -4.88
CA VAL A 46 3.63 -8.71 -5.58
C VAL A 46 4.56 -9.35 -4.56
N PHE A 47 4.63 -10.67 -4.61
CA PHE A 47 5.53 -11.48 -3.80
C PHE A 47 6.87 -11.61 -4.50
N LYS A 48 7.91 -11.01 -3.92
CA LYS A 48 9.27 -11.05 -4.48
C LYS A 48 10.08 -12.17 -3.82
N GLU A 49 10.39 -13.21 -4.59
CA GLU A 49 11.19 -14.37 -4.15
C GLU A 49 12.42 -14.53 -5.06
N GLY A 50 13.56 -13.98 -4.64
CA GLY A 50 14.79 -13.99 -5.43
C GLY A 50 14.58 -13.30 -6.79
N TYR A 51 14.72 -14.07 -7.88
CA TYR A 51 14.53 -13.60 -9.25
C TYR A 51 13.09 -13.76 -9.78
N SER A 52 12.21 -14.40 -9.01
CA SER A 52 10.83 -14.67 -9.41
C SER A 52 9.87 -13.73 -8.71
N ASN A 53 8.85 -13.29 -9.46
CA ASN A 53 7.73 -12.56 -8.90
C ASN A 53 6.49 -13.44 -9.00
N HIS A 54 5.75 -13.49 -7.91
CA HIS A 54 4.44 -14.12 -7.85
C HIS A 54 3.40 -13.04 -7.59
N TYR A 55 2.29 -13.08 -8.29
CA TYR A 55 1.30 -12.01 -8.31
C TYR A 55 -0.02 -12.55 -7.81
N ILE A 56 -0.60 -11.83 -6.86
CA ILE A 56 -1.92 -12.14 -6.32
C ILE A 56 -2.80 -10.93 -6.53
N TYR A 57 -3.71 -11.04 -7.49
CA TYR A 57 -4.74 -10.04 -7.69
C TYR A 57 -5.79 -10.20 -6.59
N TYR A 58 -6.15 -9.09 -5.97
CA TYR A 58 -7.16 -8.97 -4.93
C TYR A 58 -8.27 -8.06 -5.42
N SER A 59 -9.52 -8.51 -5.24
CA SER A 59 -10.72 -7.72 -5.52
C SER A 59 -11.73 -7.88 -4.41
N GLN A 60 -12.19 -6.78 -3.84
CA GLN A 60 -13.22 -6.76 -2.83
C GLN A 60 -14.60 -6.85 -3.50
N VAL A 61 -15.20 -8.03 -3.45
CA VAL A 61 -16.52 -8.31 -4.04
C VAL A 61 -17.64 -7.71 -3.17
N SER A 62 -17.47 -7.77 -1.86
CA SER A 62 -18.36 -7.13 -0.89
C SER A 62 -17.59 -6.71 0.36
N LYS A 63 -18.27 -6.08 1.33
CA LYS A 63 -17.68 -5.79 2.65
C LYS A 63 -17.09 -7.02 3.34
N LYS A 64 -17.51 -8.22 2.94
CA LYS A 64 -17.22 -9.48 3.62
C LYS A 64 -16.50 -10.50 2.75
N ILE A 65 -16.64 -10.41 1.44
CA ILE A 65 -16.07 -11.38 0.50
C ILE A 65 -15.02 -10.68 -0.34
N SER A 66 -13.85 -11.29 -0.46
CA SER A 66 -12.83 -10.88 -1.41
C SER A 66 -12.48 -12.03 -2.34
N HIS A 67 -12.34 -11.71 -3.61
CA HIS A 67 -11.85 -12.61 -4.63
C HIS A 67 -10.33 -12.45 -4.76
N LEU A 68 -9.65 -13.58 -4.88
CA LEU A 68 -8.21 -13.62 -5.09
C LEU A 68 -7.88 -14.50 -6.28
N GLU A 69 -7.00 -14.02 -7.14
CA GLU A 69 -6.49 -14.73 -8.31
C GLU A 69 -4.95 -14.75 -8.26
N SER A 70 -4.37 -15.93 -8.46
CA SER A 70 -2.92 -16.17 -8.43
C SER A 70 -2.38 -16.28 -9.84
N TYR A 71 -1.25 -15.60 -10.07
CA TYR A 71 -0.54 -15.61 -11.33
C TYR A 71 0.96 -15.74 -11.13
N SER A 72 1.59 -16.51 -12.02
CA SER A 72 3.03 -16.53 -12.21
C SER A 72 3.43 -15.81 -13.49
N TYR A 73 4.65 -15.29 -13.53
CA TYR A 73 5.20 -14.68 -14.73
C TYR A 73 6.26 -15.60 -15.32
N GLU A 74 5.93 -16.24 -16.43
CA GLU A 74 6.84 -17.17 -17.12
C GLU A 74 7.03 -16.71 -18.57
N LYS A 75 8.29 -16.64 -19.01
CA LYS A 75 8.65 -16.34 -20.42
C LYS A 75 7.95 -15.10 -21.00
N GLY A 76 7.81 -14.04 -20.19
CA GLY A 76 7.19 -12.78 -20.63
C GLY A 76 5.66 -12.78 -20.59
N LYS A 77 5.02 -13.84 -20.06
CA LYS A 77 3.56 -13.97 -20.00
C LYS A 77 3.07 -14.21 -18.59
N LEU A 78 1.93 -13.61 -18.27
CA LEU A 78 1.18 -13.93 -17.07
C LEU A 78 0.41 -15.24 -17.26
N ILE A 79 0.64 -16.18 -16.36
CA ILE A 79 -0.03 -17.47 -16.33
C ILE A 79 -0.94 -17.48 -15.12
N PHE A 80 -2.24 -17.61 -15.37
CA PHE A 80 -3.23 -17.86 -14.31
C PHE A 80 -3.02 -19.25 -13.71
N GLU A 81 -3.04 -19.34 -12.39
CA GLU A 81 -2.77 -20.60 -11.69
C GLU A 81 -3.99 -21.09 -10.91
N CYS A 82 -4.58 -20.22 -10.11
CA CYS A 82 -5.78 -20.53 -9.32
C CYS A 82 -6.55 -19.27 -8.92
N SER A 83 -7.80 -19.46 -8.54
CA SER A 83 -8.65 -18.42 -7.95
C SER A 83 -9.47 -18.99 -6.80
N PHE A 84 -9.85 -18.15 -5.85
CA PHE A 84 -10.74 -18.52 -4.76
C PHE A 84 -11.36 -17.28 -4.11
N ASP A 85 -12.50 -17.49 -3.46
CA ASP A 85 -13.16 -16.47 -2.67
C ASP A 85 -12.79 -16.65 -1.19
N LEU A 86 -12.33 -15.57 -0.57
CA LEU A 86 -12.21 -15.45 0.87
C LEU A 86 -13.47 -14.83 1.42
N ASP A 87 -14.21 -15.62 2.20
CA ASP A 87 -15.23 -15.09 3.09
C ASP A 87 -14.60 -14.67 4.43
N PHE A 88 -14.63 -13.38 4.72
CA PHE A 88 -14.14 -12.81 5.97
C PHE A 88 -15.15 -12.91 7.11
N ASN A 89 -16.38 -13.34 6.80
CA ASN A 89 -17.51 -13.41 7.70
C ASN A 89 -17.52 -14.69 8.57
N ILE A 90 -16.42 -15.45 8.59
CA ILE A 90 -16.24 -16.54 9.54
C ILE A 90 -15.94 -15.91 10.92
N ASN A 91 -16.99 -15.42 11.56
CA ASN A 91 -16.96 -14.96 12.93
C ASN A 91 -16.49 -16.13 13.82
N GLY A 92 -15.50 -15.87 14.68
CA GLY A 92 -14.98 -16.87 15.61
C GLY A 92 -14.03 -17.92 15.02
N SER A 93 -13.58 -17.81 13.77
CA SER A 93 -12.55 -18.73 13.24
C SER A 93 -11.15 -18.19 13.44
N PHE A 94 -10.24 -19.08 13.82
CA PHE A 94 -8.82 -18.78 13.92
C PHE A 94 -8.18 -18.65 12.54
N LEU A 95 -6.97 -18.07 12.48
CA LEU A 95 -6.20 -17.99 11.24
C LEU A 95 -5.98 -19.39 10.62
N SER A 96 -5.82 -20.41 11.46
CA SER A 96 -5.70 -21.82 11.05
C SER A 96 -6.91 -22.31 10.26
N ASP A 97 -8.13 -22.00 10.72
CA ASP A 97 -9.38 -22.43 10.08
C ASP A 97 -9.54 -21.75 8.72
N ARG A 98 -9.09 -20.50 8.62
CA ARG A 98 -9.07 -19.75 7.36
C ARG A 98 -8.07 -20.35 6.37
N ILE A 99 -6.88 -20.76 6.82
CA ILE A 99 -5.92 -21.49 5.98
C ILE A 99 -6.50 -22.83 5.50
N VAL A 100 -7.28 -23.53 6.33
CA VAL A 100 -7.96 -24.75 5.92
C VAL A 100 -9.04 -24.47 4.85
N ASN A 101 -9.79 -23.37 4.98
CA ASN A 101 -10.77 -22.98 3.97
C ASN A 101 -10.13 -22.55 2.63
N ILE A 102 -8.96 -21.92 2.66
CA ILE A 102 -8.16 -21.68 1.46
C ILE A 102 -7.94 -23.00 0.72
N LYS A 103 -7.49 -24.06 1.41
CA LYS A 103 -7.27 -25.37 0.79
C LYS A 103 -8.53 -25.95 0.12
N LYS A 104 -9.71 -25.72 0.70
CA LYS A 104 -11.01 -26.19 0.18
C LYS A 104 -11.51 -25.39 -1.03
N GLY A 105 -11.19 -24.09 -1.08
CA GLY A 105 -11.68 -23.16 -2.11
C GLY A 105 -10.82 -23.10 -3.38
N LEU A 106 -9.62 -23.69 -3.38
CA LEU A 106 -8.71 -23.62 -4.50
C LEU A 106 -9.26 -24.37 -5.73
N ARG A 107 -9.52 -23.62 -6.80
CA ARG A 107 -9.82 -24.17 -8.13
C ARG A 107 -8.55 -24.11 -8.98
N PHE A 108 -7.97 -25.27 -9.25
CA PHE A 108 -6.75 -25.41 -10.04
C PHE A 108 -7.08 -25.77 -11.49
N ILE A 109 -6.38 -25.13 -12.44
CA ILE A 109 -6.59 -25.39 -13.88
C ILE A 109 -5.44 -26.22 -14.48
N LYS A 110 -4.23 -26.21 -13.91
CA LYS A 110 -3.04 -26.73 -14.63
C LYS A 110 -1.89 -27.26 -13.76
N ILE A 111 -2.17 -28.13 -12.78
CA ILE A 111 -1.13 -28.72 -11.90
C ILE A 111 -1.30 -30.24 -11.83
N SER A 112 -0.18 -30.98 -11.93
CA SER A 112 -0.19 -32.43 -11.77
C SER A 112 -0.49 -32.84 -10.32
N LYS A 113 -1.10 -34.01 -10.11
CA LYS A 113 -1.46 -34.49 -8.77
C LYS A 113 -0.26 -34.55 -7.81
N ASP A 114 0.91 -34.90 -8.34
CA ASP A 114 2.13 -35.08 -7.56
C ASP A 114 2.71 -33.74 -7.06
N GLN A 115 2.46 -32.65 -7.77
CA GLN A 115 2.91 -31.31 -7.41
C GLN A 115 1.85 -30.52 -6.63
N LEU A 116 0.61 -31.00 -6.63
CA LEU A 116 -0.55 -30.30 -6.10
C LEU A 116 -0.38 -29.93 -4.63
N GLN A 117 0.09 -30.84 -3.78
CA GLN A 117 0.19 -30.60 -2.34
C GLN A 117 1.26 -29.54 -1.99
N SER A 118 2.43 -29.63 -2.63
CA SER A 118 3.50 -28.64 -2.49
C SER A 118 3.05 -27.27 -2.98
N TYR A 119 2.32 -27.23 -4.09
CA TYR A 119 1.79 -25.99 -4.64
C TYR A 119 0.66 -25.39 -3.78
N ILE A 120 -0.25 -26.21 -3.26
CA ILE A 120 -1.27 -25.79 -2.27
C ILE A 120 -0.58 -25.12 -1.08
N ASN A 121 0.47 -25.73 -0.55
CA ASN A 121 1.21 -25.18 0.58
C ASN A 121 1.89 -23.85 0.22
N TYR A 122 2.53 -23.79 -0.94
CA TYR A 122 3.20 -22.60 -1.48
C TYR A 122 2.25 -21.41 -1.63
N ILE A 123 1.06 -21.64 -2.20
CA ILE A 123 0.04 -20.62 -2.40
C ILE A 123 -0.64 -20.23 -1.09
N SER A 124 -0.99 -21.20 -0.24
CA SER A 124 -1.57 -20.95 1.09
C SER A 124 -0.67 -20.04 1.94
N CYS A 125 0.65 -20.22 1.83
CA CYS A 125 1.64 -19.40 2.51
C CYS A 125 1.57 -17.90 2.13
N ARG A 126 1.33 -17.58 0.86
CA ARG A 126 1.22 -16.20 0.38
C ARG A 126 -0.10 -15.57 0.75
N TYR A 127 -1.18 -16.34 0.66
CA TYR A 127 -2.48 -15.87 1.12
C TYR A 127 -2.49 -15.61 2.62
N ALA A 128 -1.80 -16.43 3.42
CA ALA A 128 -1.56 -16.10 4.82
C ALA A 128 -0.77 -14.79 4.98
N GLY A 129 0.16 -14.49 4.06
CA GLY A 129 0.83 -13.18 3.97
C GLY A 129 -0.12 -12.02 3.66
N VAL A 130 -1.04 -12.18 2.71
CA VAL A 130 -2.09 -11.18 2.39
C VAL A 130 -2.99 -10.93 3.60
N ILE A 131 -3.48 -12.00 4.24
CA ILE A 131 -4.32 -11.90 5.45
C ILE A 131 -3.54 -11.24 6.59
N GLY A 132 -2.29 -11.65 6.78
CA GLY A 132 -1.41 -11.09 7.80
C GLY A 132 -1.11 -9.61 7.60
N TYR A 133 -0.95 -9.18 6.34
CA TYR A 133 -0.83 -7.77 5.97
C TYR A 133 -2.05 -6.96 6.45
N PHE A 134 -3.26 -7.40 6.09
CA PHE A 134 -4.49 -6.72 6.49
C PHE A 134 -4.66 -6.70 8.02
N TYR A 135 -4.38 -7.81 8.69
CA TYR A 135 -4.43 -7.92 10.14
C TYR A 135 -3.48 -6.92 10.83
N LEU A 136 -2.21 -6.88 10.40
CA LEU A 136 -1.22 -6.00 11.02
C LEU A 136 -1.62 -4.53 10.87
N ILE A 137 -2.17 -4.17 9.72
CA ILE A 137 -2.65 -2.82 9.49
C ILE A 137 -3.81 -2.47 10.42
N GLU A 138 -4.81 -3.35 10.50
CA GLU A 138 -5.99 -3.08 11.31
C GLU A 138 -5.62 -2.96 12.80
N LYS A 139 -4.82 -3.91 13.32
CA LYS A 139 -4.39 -3.95 14.73
C LYS A 139 -3.50 -2.76 15.09
N ASN A 140 -2.60 -2.35 14.19
CA ASN A 140 -1.57 -1.37 14.49
C ASN A 140 -1.79 -0.01 13.83
N ARG A 141 -3.03 0.29 13.41
CA ARG A 141 -3.38 1.52 12.67
C ARG A 141 -2.86 2.81 13.32
N LYS A 142 -2.77 2.86 14.66
CA LYS A 142 -2.27 4.03 15.41
C LYS A 142 -0.73 4.16 15.42
N ASN A 143 -0.02 3.07 15.22
CA ASN A 143 1.43 2.97 15.35
C ASN A 143 2.16 2.92 14.00
N ILE A 144 1.40 2.87 12.91
CA ILE A 144 1.95 2.90 11.55
C ILE A 144 2.42 4.31 11.20
N SER A 145 3.56 4.41 10.51
CA SER A 145 3.96 5.62 9.79
C SER A 145 3.98 5.38 8.29
N LEU A 146 3.74 6.46 7.54
CA LEU A 146 3.69 6.48 6.09
C LEU A 146 4.77 7.41 5.56
N ASP A 147 5.74 6.85 4.85
CA ASP A 147 6.73 7.63 4.10
C ASP A 147 6.37 7.64 2.62
N THR A 148 6.07 8.82 2.08
CA THR A 148 5.72 8.99 0.66
C THR A 148 6.90 9.56 -0.11
N THR A 149 7.32 8.86 -1.16
CA THR A 149 8.30 9.34 -2.14
C THR A 149 7.67 9.38 -3.51
N ILE A 150 7.85 10.50 -4.21
CA ILE A 150 7.41 10.66 -5.60
C ILE A 150 8.39 9.89 -6.50
N ILE A 151 7.88 8.99 -7.35
CA ILE A 151 8.71 8.31 -8.35
C ILE A 151 8.77 9.22 -9.59
N PRO A 152 9.94 9.76 -9.97
CA PRO A 152 10.07 10.51 -11.21
C PRO A 152 9.92 9.57 -12.42
N ILE A 153 9.20 10.01 -13.44
CA ILE A 153 9.03 9.27 -14.69
C ILE A 153 10.39 9.24 -15.42
N GLN A 154 11.00 8.06 -15.56
CA GLN A 154 12.20 7.91 -16.39
C GLN A 154 11.79 7.90 -17.88
N ASN A 155 12.02 9.02 -18.55
CA ASN A 155 11.88 9.13 -20.01
C ASN A 155 13.09 8.47 -20.69
N ASN A 156 13.01 7.16 -20.94
CA ASN A 156 13.85 6.55 -21.96
C ASN A 156 12.95 6.26 -23.15
N ASN A 157 12.69 7.28 -23.97
CA ASN A 157 12.39 7.16 -25.40
C ASN A 157 12.34 8.56 -26.01
N HIS A 158 13.39 8.91 -26.75
CA HIS A 158 13.32 9.93 -27.78
C HIS A 158 12.43 9.37 -28.90
N ASN A 159 11.51 10.21 -29.36
CA ASN A 159 10.56 10.01 -30.46
C ASN A 159 9.31 9.20 -30.09
N ILE A 160 8.19 9.89 -29.93
CA ILE A 160 7.07 9.94 -30.90
C ILE A 160 6.00 10.85 -30.30
N GLN A 161 5.56 11.82 -31.10
CA GLN A 161 4.35 12.59 -30.86
C GLN A 161 3.17 11.62 -30.89
N GLU A 162 2.41 11.49 -29.79
CA GLU A 162 0.98 11.19 -29.86
C GLU A 162 0.31 11.33 -28.48
N GLN A 163 -0.68 12.23 -28.47
CA GLN A 163 -1.90 12.28 -27.67
C GLN A 163 -1.84 12.31 -26.14
N SER A 164 -2.64 13.25 -25.62
CA SER A 164 -2.78 13.67 -24.23
C SER A 164 -3.48 12.63 -23.34
N GLU A 165 -2.86 11.48 -23.12
CA GLU A 165 -3.16 10.70 -21.91
C GLU A 165 -2.41 11.34 -20.74
N GLN A 166 -3.15 11.78 -19.73
CA GLN A 166 -2.58 12.35 -18.51
C GLN A 166 -1.57 11.34 -17.95
N LYS A 167 -0.26 11.65 -18.06
CA LYS A 167 0.81 10.79 -17.56
C LYS A 167 0.58 10.53 -16.07
N ILE A 168 0.18 9.30 -15.74
CA ILE A 168 -0.15 8.90 -14.38
C ILE A 168 1.13 8.93 -13.54
N GLN A 169 1.18 9.84 -12.56
CA GLN A 169 2.27 9.92 -11.60
C GLN A 169 2.08 8.87 -10.51
N TYR A 170 3.07 8.00 -10.30
CA TYR A 170 3.03 6.99 -9.26
C TYR A 170 3.78 7.44 -8.00
N TYR A 171 3.23 7.07 -6.84
CA TYR A 171 3.80 7.33 -5.54
C TYR A 171 4.30 6.02 -4.93
N LYS A 172 5.55 6.02 -4.47
CA LYS A 172 6.09 4.96 -3.62
C LYS A 172 5.77 5.34 -2.18
N ASN A 173 4.95 4.53 -1.53
CA ASN A 173 4.61 4.67 -0.13
C ASN A 173 5.21 3.51 0.64
N VAL A 174 5.81 3.77 1.79
CA VAL A 174 6.29 2.73 2.69
C VAL A 174 5.49 2.80 3.98
N ILE A 175 4.74 1.75 4.25
CA ILE A 175 4.10 1.50 5.54
C ILE A 175 5.16 0.88 6.43
N LYS A 176 5.50 1.59 7.51
CA LYS A 176 6.44 1.10 8.51
C LYS A 176 5.70 0.69 9.77
N PHE A 177 5.98 -0.51 10.24
CA PHE A 177 5.49 -1.03 11.50
C PHE A 177 6.60 -1.83 12.20
N GLU A 178 7.15 -1.25 13.27
CA GLU A 178 8.27 -1.83 14.02
C GLU A 178 9.45 -2.18 13.08
N ASP A 179 9.73 -3.46 12.86
CA ASP A 179 10.76 -4.00 11.97
C ASP A 179 10.23 -4.45 10.59
N ILE A 180 8.96 -4.17 10.27
CA ILE A 180 8.30 -4.54 9.01
C ILE A 180 8.08 -3.30 8.15
N ASP A 181 8.71 -3.29 6.97
CA ASP A 181 8.53 -2.27 5.94
C ASP A 181 7.78 -2.87 4.75
N ILE A 182 6.56 -2.39 4.49
CA ILE A 182 5.74 -2.82 3.34
C ILE A 182 5.66 -1.67 2.35
N THR A 183 6.06 -1.94 1.10
CA THR A 183 6.01 -0.93 0.04
C THR A 183 4.70 -1.02 -0.73
N ILE A 184 4.04 0.12 -0.93
CA ILE A 184 2.86 0.28 -1.76
C ILE A 184 3.19 1.24 -2.90
N LYS A 185 2.98 0.82 -4.14
CA LYS A 185 3.01 1.70 -5.30
C LYS A 185 1.57 2.00 -5.70
N THR A 186 1.18 3.27 -5.69
CA THR A 186 -0.19 3.68 -6.03
C THR A 186 -0.19 4.96 -6.86
N ALA A 187 -1.16 5.07 -7.76
CA ALA A 187 -1.46 6.32 -8.47
C ALA A 187 -2.25 7.31 -7.60
N ASN A 188 -2.94 6.82 -6.55
CA ASN A 188 -3.77 7.64 -5.68
C ASN A 188 -3.27 7.60 -4.22
N PRO A 189 -2.36 8.50 -3.84
CA PRO A 189 -1.77 8.50 -2.50
C PRO A 189 -2.78 8.86 -1.39
N THR A 190 -3.91 9.50 -1.74
CA THR A 190 -4.94 9.89 -0.75
C THR A 190 -5.65 8.68 -0.13
N LEU A 191 -5.67 7.54 -0.80
CA LEU A 191 -6.18 6.27 -0.24
C LEU A 191 -5.42 5.88 1.04
N LEU A 192 -4.17 6.29 1.17
CA LEU A 192 -3.30 5.96 2.29
C LEU A 192 -3.35 7.03 3.40
N ASP A 193 -4.19 8.06 3.28
CA ASP A 193 -4.36 9.07 4.33
C ASP A 193 -4.88 8.48 5.65
N ILE A 194 -5.50 7.31 5.59
CA ILE A 194 -5.91 6.53 6.77
C ILE A 194 -4.75 6.16 7.70
N PHE A 195 -3.51 6.19 7.20
CA PHE A 195 -2.28 5.91 7.93
C PHE A 195 -1.57 7.17 8.43
N LYS A 196 -1.97 8.35 7.97
CA LYS A 196 -1.36 9.60 8.43
C LYS A 196 -1.80 9.85 9.87
N LYS A 197 -0.84 10.10 10.76
CA LYS A 197 -1.14 10.56 12.13
C LYS A 197 -1.96 11.85 12.03
N LYS A 198 -3.16 11.83 12.61
CA LYS A 198 -3.95 13.06 12.79
C LYS A 198 -3.19 13.97 13.75
N TYR A 199 -2.53 14.99 13.22
CA TYR A 199 -1.93 16.04 14.02
C TYR A 199 -3.04 16.94 14.55
N ASN A 200 -3.34 16.82 15.85
CA ASN A 200 -4.15 17.81 16.53
C ASN A 200 -3.28 19.03 16.77
N LYS A 201 -3.64 20.17 16.17
CA LYS A 201 -3.02 21.44 16.55
C LYS A 201 -3.48 21.76 17.97
N HIS A 202 -2.55 21.81 18.91
CA HIS A 202 -2.84 22.18 20.30
C HIS A 202 -3.05 23.70 20.49
N THR A 203 -2.78 24.49 19.45
CA THR A 203 -2.96 25.94 19.47
C THR A 203 -3.37 26.43 18.07
N GLU A 204 -4.34 27.34 18.05
CA GLU A 204 -4.84 27.99 16.82
C GLU A 204 -3.90 29.11 16.35
N SER A 205 -3.11 29.69 17.26
CA SER A 205 -2.16 30.75 16.92
C SER A 205 -0.99 30.87 17.90
N TRP A 206 0.15 31.34 17.40
CA TRP A 206 1.33 31.60 18.23
C TRP A 206 2.02 32.91 17.81
N GLY A 207 2.59 33.60 18.79
CA GLY A 207 3.39 34.80 18.56
C GLY A 207 4.73 34.46 17.91
N VAL A 208 5.06 35.15 16.82
CA VAL A 208 6.38 35.10 16.17
C VAL A 208 7.14 36.35 16.55
N ARG A 209 8.31 36.19 17.17
CA ARG A 209 9.20 37.31 17.53
C ARG A 209 9.81 37.94 16.28
N GLY A 210 10.07 39.25 16.36
CA GLY A 210 10.74 39.96 15.27
C GLY A 210 12.17 39.45 15.08
N HIS A 211 12.61 39.29 13.83
CA HIS A 211 13.94 38.77 13.50
C HIS A 211 14.44 39.30 12.16
N TYR A 212 15.75 39.31 11.97
CA TYR A 212 16.34 39.56 10.65
C TYR A 212 16.26 38.31 9.78
N ARG A 213 15.89 38.50 8.52
CA ARG A 213 15.89 37.46 7.49
C ARG A 213 16.81 37.86 6.35
N THR A 214 17.71 36.97 5.96
CA THR A 214 18.52 37.13 4.76
C THR A 214 17.75 36.58 3.57
N LEU A 215 17.58 37.38 2.52
CA LEU A 215 16.97 36.97 1.27
C LEU A 215 17.95 36.18 0.40
N LYS A 216 17.46 35.44 -0.60
CA LYS A 216 18.32 34.73 -1.57
C LYS A 216 19.30 35.67 -2.29
N SER A 217 18.96 36.96 -2.38
CA SER A 217 19.81 38.02 -2.94
C SER A 217 20.87 38.58 -1.98
N GLY A 218 20.99 38.05 -0.76
CA GLY A 218 21.95 38.52 0.26
C GLY A 218 21.49 39.72 1.09
N LYS A 219 20.42 40.42 0.70
CA LYS A 219 19.86 41.56 1.46
C LYS A 219 19.26 41.08 2.79
N LYS A 220 19.53 41.82 3.88
CA LYS A 220 18.92 41.60 5.20
C LYS A 220 17.67 42.46 5.34
N VAL A 221 16.54 41.84 5.71
CA VAL A 221 15.27 42.52 6.01
C VAL A 221 14.83 42.20 7.42
N PHE A 222 14.35 43.20 8.16
CA PHE A 222 13.77 42.97 9.49
C PHE A 222 12.30 42.58 9.36
N VAL A 223 11.96 41.38 9.83
CA VAL A 223 10.59 40.90 9.92
C VAL A 223 10.05 41.29 11.28
N LYS A 224 9.05 42.19 11.32
CA LYS A 224 8.39 42.61 12.56
C LYS A 224 7.66 41.45 13.22
N ALA A 225 7.51 41.50 14.54
CA ALA A 225 6.74 40.50 15.28
C ALA A 225 5.28 40.44 14.78
N TYR A 226 4.73 39.23 14.70
CA TYR A 226 3.37 38.99 14.22
C TYR A 226 2.79 37.71 14.82
N THR A 227 1.46 37.58 14.80
CA THR A 227 0.78 36.36 15.23
C THR A 227 0.53 35.46 14.03
N LYS A 228 1.00 34.21 14.09
CA LYS A 228 0.83 33.21 13.02
C LYS A 228 -0.26 32.23 13.41
N GLY A 229 -1.07 31.78 12.44
CA GLY A 229 -2.12 30.78 12.64
C GLY A 229 -3.55 31.31 12.53
N ASN A 230 -3.76 32.60 12.77
CA ASN A 230 -5.07 33.23 12.63
C ASN A 230 -5.29 33.70 11.18
N LYS A 231 -6.05 32.92 10.38
CA LYS A 231 -6.28 33.16 8.94
C LYS A 231 -7.06 34.44 8.65
N ILE A 232 -7.71 35.04 9.66
CA ILE A 232 -8.63 36.18 9.48
C ILE A 232 -7.86 37.49 9.23
N ASN A 233 -6.58 37.61 9.64
CA ASN A 233 -5.84 38.89 9.62
C ASN A 233 -4.47 38.83 8.92
N TYR A 234 -4.13 37.78 8.17
CA TYR A 234 -2.84 37.71 7.49
C TYR A 234 -2.88 38.41 6.12
N LYS A 235 -2.60 39.73 6.10
CA LYS A 235 -2.08 40.41 4.91
C LYS A 235 -0.56 40.38 4.99
N SER A 236 0.12 39.80 4.00
CA SER A 236 1.56 39.98 3.83
C SER A 236 1.82 41.48 3.69
N LYS A 237 2.44 42.09 4.70
CA LYS A 237 2.80 43.51 4.62
C LYS A 237 4.01 43.66 3.72
N ASP A 238 3.87 44.50 2.70
CA ASP A 238 4.98 44.97 1.88
C ASP A 238 6.03 45.65 2.77
N TYR A 239 7.30 45.35 2.50
CA TYR A 239 8.42 45.85 3.28
C TYR A 239 8.76 47.27 2.81
N LYS A 240 8.87 48.22 3.75
CA LYS A 240 9.53 49.50 3.47
C LYS A 240 11.03 49.26 3.37
N LEU A 241 11.60 49.56 2.21
CA LEU A 241 13.03 49.69 2.01
C LEU A 241 13.49 50.94 2.79
N SER A 242 14.41 50.76 3.72
CA SER A 242 15.24 51.83 4.29
C SER A 242 16.51 51.96 3.47
#